data_AF-A0ABD1DS55-F1
#
_entry.id   AF-A0ABD1DS55-F1
#
_cell.length_a   1.000
_cell.length_b   1.000
_cell.length_c   1.000
_cell.angle_alpha   90.00
_cell.angle_beta   90.00
_cell.angle_gamma   90.00
#
_symmetry.space_group_name_H-M   'P 1'
#
loop_
_entity.id
_entity.type
_entity.pdbx_description
1 polymer ?
#
loop_
_entity_poly.entity_id
_entity_poly.type
_entity_poly.pdbx_seq_one_letter_code
_entity_poly.pdbx_strand_id
1 'polypeptide(L)'
;MGCKQCNKKVSDSDRIVCRGFCESTFHMICVKVDVPALDVMGTHPNNFFWMCDECSKLFLSSHFRHLVKENGAGPKALVESMKTVQSDIAKLASTVAALNEKVEARSTSSSDWPTLGQKRQRDSSADPPGKANIPVASRGKKAMTSVPIIADAEPDDLWYIWLSSFPPTVTEDDICTMVKECLSVDEDDPVVVKMLVKKGVDVAELSSITFKVGVSRDYRDSSLDADNWPAGLAFREFIDFPRRPSVTTSGFAKLLVIFDTEETINSFKQQFGGQLDRLNVLTVNTKPNEKERLITESGVSRTITLATREMGRGVDYKSSLTVEKNGGVHVIQTFFSLDIKEETQIKGRTARKDNRGSYEMVLCYDDLKGLNLEIGDFDKDIGYQQLSDARDEFNVENDNTRDDRVQESNEMHEETIEFYGKV
;
A
#
# COMPACT_ATOMS: atom_id res chain seq x y z
N MET A 1 33.72 33.46 -14.97
CA MET A 1 32.99 32.18 -15.19
C MET A 1 32.27 32.22 -16.53
N GLY A 2 31.80 31.08 -17.04
CA GLY A 2 30.99 31.02 -18.27
C GLY A 2 29.49 31.07 -17.99
N CYS A 3 28.70 31.54 -18.94
CA CYS A 3 27.24 31.52 -18.88
C CYS A 3 26.73 30.10 -19.11
N LYS A 4 25.98 29.54 -18.16
CA LYS A 4 25.49 28.15 -18.23
C LYS A 4 24.52 27.88 -19.41
N GLN A 5 23.92 28.92 -19.99
CA GLN A 5 22.97 28.79 -21.09
C GLN A 5 23.62 28.86 -22.48
N CYS A 6 24.74 29.58 -22.64
CA CYS A 6 25.40 29.79 -23.95
C CYS A 6 26.88 29.42 -23.98
N ASN A 7 27.45 28.99 -22.85
CA ASN A 7 28.86 28.62 -22.61
C ASN A 7 29.91 29.69 -22.95
N LYS A 8 29.52 30.95 -23.22
CA LYS A 8 30.44 32.07 -23.45
C LYS A 8 30.87 32.72 -22.13
N LYS A 9 32.02 33.41 -22.12
CA LYS A 9 32.48 34.19 -20.95
C LYS A 9 31.47 35.30 -20.60
N VAL A 10 31.28 35.52 -19.30
CA VAL A 10 30.43 36.59 -18.75
C VAL A 10 31.31 37.72 -18.21
N SER A 11 31.00 38.96 -18.57
CA SER A 11 31.58 40.18 -17.98
C SER A 11 30.76 40.63 -16.78
N ASP A 12 31.39 41.26 -15.78
CA ASP A 12 30.71 41.59 -14.52
C ASP A 12 29.54 42.58 -14.66
N SER A 13 29.49 43.34 -15.77
CA SER A 13 28.39 44.26 -16.12
C SER A 13 27.16 43.62 -16.76
N ASP A 14 27.22 42.34 -17.15
CA ASP A 14 26.12 41.56 -17.75
C ASP A 14 26.03 40.20 -17.03
N ARG A 15 26.14 40.23 -15.70
CA ARG A 15 26.30 39.04 -14.86
C ARG A 15 25.15 38.90 -13.89
N ILE A 16 24.39 37.82 -14.03
CA ILE A 16 23.47 37.37 -12.98
C ILE A 16 23.85 35.96 -12.50
N VAL A 17 23.65 35.72 -11.21
CA VAL A 17 23.95 34.44 -10.55
C VAL A 17 22.63 33.88 -10.03
N CYS A 18 22.34 32.62 -10.35
CA CYS A 18 21.18 31.92 -9.81
C CYS A 18 21.33 31.79 -8.28
N ARG A 19 20.39 32.34 -7.52
CA ARG A 19 20.31 32.16 -6.05
C ARG A 19 19.69 30.83 -5.61
N GLY A 20 19.29 30.00 -6.58
CA GLY A 20 18.97 28.59 -6.35
C GLY A 20 20.20 27.69 -6.30
N PHE A 21 19.95 26.40 -6.10
CA PHE A 21 20.93 25.36 -5.74
C PHE A 21 22.14 25.20 -6.68
N CYS A 22 22.05 25.67 -7.92
CA CYS A 22 23.12 25.48 -8.90
C CYS A 22 24.20 26.58 -8.90
N GLU A 23 24.00 27.70 -8.19
CA GLU A 23 24.94 28.85 -8.05
C GLU A 23 25.54 29.35 -9.38
N SER A 24 24.88 29.03 -10.50
CA SER A 24 25.46 29.15 -11.83
C SER A 24 25.34 30.58 -12.36
N THR A 25 26.34 31.02 -13.11
CA THR A 25 26.37 32.35 -13.74
C THR A 25 25.68 32.33 -15.11
N PHE A 26 25.00 33.43 -15.44
CA PHE A 26 24.32 33.65 -16.72
C PHE A 26 24.57 35.09 -17.22
N HIS A 27 24.48 35.31 -18.53
CA HIS A 27 24.27 36.65 -19.10
C HIS A 27 22.84 37.09 -18.82
N MET A 28 22.62 38.34 -18.45
CA MET A 28 21.27 38.87 -18.19
C MET A 28 20.41 38.76 -19.46
N ILE A 29 21.00 39.05 -20.62
CA ILE A 29 20.35 38.92 -21.94
C ILE A 29 19.90 37.48 -22.22
N CYS A 30 20.71 36.47 -21.86
CA CYS A 30 20.36 35.06 -22.11
C CYS A 30 19.11 34.64 -21.31
N VAL A 31 18.97 35.15 -20.08
CA VAL A 31 17.85 34.84 -19.18
C VAL A 31 16.74 35.89 -19.17
N LYS A 32 16.80 36.87 -20.10
CA LYS A 32 15.83 37.97 -20.27
C LYS A 32 15.60 38.81 -19.01
N VAL A 33 16.64 39.01 -18.21
CA VAL A 33 16.64 39.98 -17.11
C VAL A 33 17.21 41.29 -17.65
N ASP A 34 16.59 42.42 -17.29
CA ASP A 34 17.06 43.76 -17.64
C ASP A 34 17.72 44.47 -16.44
N VAL A 35 18.31 45.63 -16.69
CA VAL A 35 18.98 46.43 -15.65
C VAL A 35 17.99 46.91 -14.56
N PRO A 36 16.79 47.43 -14.88
CA PRO A 36 15.80 47.78 -13.86
C PRO A 36 15.43 46.61 -12.92
N ALA A 37 15.23 45.39 -13.43
CA ALA A 37 14.98 44.22 -12.59
C ALA A 37 16.18 43.87 -11.70
N LEU A 38 17.41 44.04 -12.19
CA LEU A 38 18.63 43.84 -11.40
C LEU A 38 18.75 44.86 -10.26
N ASP A 39 18.45 46.13 -10.50
CA ASP A 39 18.46 47.18 -9.47
C ASP A 39 17.41 46.89 -8.38
N VAL A 40 16.20 46.48 -8.76
CA VAL A 40 15.15 46.08 -7.79
C VAL A 40 15.60 44.89 -6.94
N MET A 41 16.21 43.85 -7.53
CA MET A 41 16.83 42.75 -6.76
C MET A 41 17.96 43.23 -5.84
N GLY A 42 18.75 44.21 -6.29
CA GLY A 42 19.81 44.83 -5.49
C GLY A 42 19.29 45.57 -4.26
N THR A 43 18.13 46.23 -4.36
CA THR A 43 17.51 46.93 -3.21
C THR A 43 16.94 45.99 -2.14
N HIS A 44 16.53 44.77 -2.51
CA HIS A 44 15.87 43.82 -1.60
C HIS A 44 16.51 42.42 -1.65
N PRO A 45 17.80 42.26 -1.34
CA PRO A 45 18.60 41.08 -1.71
C PRO A 45 18.18 39.76 -1.02
N ASN A 46 17.41 39.84 0.07
CA ASN A 46 16.87 38.67 0.78
C ASN A 46 15.42 38.34 0.40
N ASN A 47 14.69 39.30 -0.20
CA ASN A 47 13.25 39.19 -0.43
C ASN A 47 12.93 39.05 -1.92
N PHE A 48 13.80 39.56 -2.80
CA PHE A 48 13.63 39.52 -4.25
C PHE A 48 14.93 39.09 -4.92
N PHE A 49 14.95 37.86 -5.44
CA PHE A 49 16.13 37.27 -6.06
C PHE A 49 15.76 36.40 -7.27
N TRP A 50 16.68 36.29 -8.22
CA TRP A 50 16.48 35.49 -9.42
C TRP A 50 16.97 34.05 -9.25
N MET A 51 16.18 33.11 -9.77
CA MET A 51 16.51 31.69 -9.90
C MET A 51 16.34 31.30 -11.38
N CYS A 52 17.20 30.43 -11.90
CA CYS A 52 16.97 29.82 -13.20
C CYS A 52 15.80 28.82 -13.15
N ASP A 53 15.14 28.62 -14.29
CA ASP A 53 13.94 27.78 -14.43
C ASP A 53 14.10 26.39 -13.82
N GLU A 54 15.27 25.75 -13.98
CA GLU A 54 15.59 24.45 -13.40
C GLU A 54 15.53 24.46 -11.87
N CYS A 55 16.14 25.46 -11.22
CA CYS A 55 16.08 25.60 -9.77
C CYS A 55 14.70 26.04 -9.29
N SER A 56 13.98 26.84 -10.08
CA SER A 56 12.62 27.27 -9.76
C SER A 56 11.64 26.08 -9.76
N LYS A 57 11.66 25.24 -10.81
CA LYS A 57 10.84 24.00 -10.89
C LYS A 57 11.08 23.08 -9.69
N LEU A 58 12.36 22.87 -9.31
CA LEU A 58 12.70 22.07 -8.12
C LEU A 58 12.11 22.67 -6.84
N PHE A 59 12.27 23.99 -6.64
CA PHE A 59 11.73 24.69 -5.47
C PHE A 59 10.19 24.75 -5.43
N LEU A 60 9.51 24.66 -6.58
CA LEU A 60 8.05 24.59 -6.67
C LEU A 60 7.50 23.19 -6.36
N SER A 61 8.31 22.12 -6.40
CA SER A 61 7.84 20.77 -6.13
C SER A 61 7.52 20.54 -4.65
N SER A 62 6.34 19.98 -4.36
CA SER A 62 5.84 19.73 -2.99
C SER A 62 6.78 18.80 -2.20
N HIS A 63 7.20 17.70 -2.84
CA HIS A 63 8.13 16.72 -2.30
C HIS A 63 9.46 17.35 -1.83
N PHE A 64 10.04 18.25 -2.63
CA PHE A 64 11.29 18.94 -2.26
C PHE A 64 11.08 19.92 -1.09
N ARG A 65 9.93 20.59 -1.01
CA ARG A 65 9.60 21.48 0.11
C ARG A 65 9.45 20.73 1.44
N HIS A 66 8.87 19.53 1.42
CA HIS A 66 8.81 18.66 2.60
C HIS A 66 10.20 18.22 3.05
N LEU A 67 10.99 17.64 2.13
CA LEU A 67 12.36 17.17 2.41
C LEU A 67 13.29 18.24 3.03
N VAL A 68 13.19 19.50 2.58
CA VAL A 68 13.97 20.63 3.13
C VAL A 68 13.44 21.09 4.49
N LYS A 69 12.13 20.96 4.75
CA LYS A 69 11.50 21.34 6.03
C LYS A 69 11.80 20.33 7.14
N GLU A 70 11.89 19.05 6.82
CA GLU A 70 12.10 17.97 7.78
C GLU A 70 13.57 17.80 8.20
N ASN A 71 14.53 17.90 7.26
CA ASN A 71 15.91 17.49 7.55
C ASN A 71 16.85 18.60 8.05
N GLY A 72 16.49 19.89 7.97
CA GLY A 72 17.32 21.03 8.39
C GLY A 72 18.69 21.18 7.68
N ALA A 73 19.05 20.23 6.82
CA ALA A 73 20.36 20.12 6.19
C ALA A 73 20.48 21.06 4.98
N GLY A 74 21.64 21.71 4.86
CA GLY A 74 21.92 22.66 3.78
C GLY A 74 21.70 22.03 2.39
N PRO A 75 21.06 22.72 1.43
CA PRO A 75 20.61 22.10 0.16
C PRO A 75 21.70 21.42 -0.69
N LYS A 76 22.98 21.76 -0.46
CA LYS A 76 24.12 21.14 -1.14
C LYS A 76 24.26 19.65 -0.81
N ALA A 77 23.99 19.24 0.43
CA ALA A 77 24.06 17.83 0.84
C ALA A 77 22.99 16.99 0.11
N LEU A 78 21.75 17.50 0.03
CA LEU A 78 20.65 16.82 -0.65
C LEU A 78 20.90 16.66 -2.15
N VAL A 79 21.46 17.67 -2.81
CA VAL A 79 21.82 17.61 -4.24
C VAL A 79 22.94 16.60 -4.51
N GLU A 80 23.90 16.45 -3.61
CA GLU A 80 24.97 15.45 -3.73
C GLU A 80 24.43 14.01 -3.58
N SER A 81 23.52 13.79 -2.63
CA SER A 81 22.79 12.53 -2.48
C SER A 81 21.92 12.21 -3.70
N MET A 82 21.20 13.18 -4.26
CA MET A 82 20.41 12.99 -5.48
C MET A 82 21.27 12.61 -6.68
N LYS A 83 22.45 13.22 -6.88
CA LYS A 83 23.39 12.81 -7.93
C LYS A 83 23.87 11.36 -7.73
N THR A 84 24.09 10.96 -6.49
CA THR A 84 24.54 9.60 -6.15
C THR A 84 23.47 8.58 -6.52
N VAL A 85 22.23 8.78 -6.06
CA VAL A 85 21.06 7.96 -6.45
C VAL A 85 20.88 7.93 -7.97
N GLN A 86 21.04 9.06 -8.66
CA GLN A 86 20.90 9.13 -10.11
C GLN A 86 22.03 8.41 -10.86
N SER A 87 23.25 8.36 -10.30
CA SER A 87 24.32 7.49 -10.79
C SER A 87 24.02 6.01 -10.57
N ASP A 88 23.37 5.64 -9.46
CA ASP A 88 23.07 4.24 -9.14
C ASP A 88 21.88 3.72 -9.96
N ILE A 89 20.89 4.56 -10.26
CA ILE A 89 19.85 4.29 -11.27
C ILE A 89 20.49 4.03 -12.65
N ALA A 90 21.50 4.81 -13.05
CA ALA A 90 22.20 4.60 -14.32
C ALA A 90 22.99 3.28 -14.34
N LYS A 91 23.62 2.90 -13.22
CA LYS A 91 24.26 1.57 -13.06
C LYS A 91 23.22 0.45 -13.16
N LEU A 92 22.10 0.54 -12.43
CA LEU A 92 21.01 -0.45 -12.52
C LEU A 92 20.49 -0.59 -13.95
N ALA A 93 20.23 0.51 -14.65
CA ALA A 93 19.75 0.49 -16.03
C ALA A 93 20.73 -0.24 -16.97
N SER A 94 22.04 -0.02 -16.80
CA SER A 94 23.07 -0.75 -17.57
C SER A 94 23.13 -2.24 -17.22
N THR A 95 22.95 -2.60 -15.94
CA THR A 95 22.90 -3.99 -15.48
C THR A 95 21.66 -4.71 -16.03
N VAL A 96 20.49 -4.05 -16.05
CA VAL A 96 19.25 -4.59 -16.64
C VAL A 96 19.41 -4.79 -18.15
N ALA A 97 20.05 -3.85 -18.86
CA ALA A 97 20.34 -4.02 -20.29
C ALA A 97 21.24 -5.24 -20.56
N ALA A 98 22.33 -5.41 -19.79
CA ALA A 98 23.23 -6.55 -19.91
C ALA A 98 22.60 -7.90 -19.51
N LEU A 99 21.62 -7.89 -18.58
CA LEU A 99 20.82 -9.06 -18.25
C LEU A 99 19.85 -9.41 -19.41
N ASN A 100 19.22 -8.42 -20.01
CA ASN A 100 18.29 -8.63 -21.13
C ASN A 100 19.01 -9.19 -22.38
N GLU A 101 20.22 -8.69 -22.67
CA GLU A 101 21.08 -9.21 -23.75
C GLU A 101 21.51 -10.68 -23.50
N LYS A 102 21.76 -11.06 -22.24
CA LYS A 102 22.01 -12.46 -21.84
C LYS A 102 20.78 -13.36 -21.94
N VAL A 103 19.57 -12.81 -21.80
CA VAL A 103 18.31 -13.55 -22.01
C VAL A 103 18.11 -13.81 -23.50
N GLU A 104 18.24 -12.79 -24.36
CA GLU A 104 18.11 -12.93 -25.81
C GLU A 104 19.15 -13.87 -26.43
N ALA A 105 20.41 -13.81 -25.96
CA ALA A 105 21.46 -14.75 -26.38
C ALA A 105 21.12 -16.23 -26.09
N ARG A 106 20.26 -16.48 -25.09
CA ARG A 106 19.84 -17.83 -24.66
C ARG A 106 18.60 -18.35 -25.41
N SER A 107 17.96 -17.51 -26.22
CA SER A 107 16.74 -17.82 -27.00
C SER A 107 17.00 -18.57 -28.32
N THR A 108 18.25 -18.88 -28.67
CA THR A 108 18.63 -19.41 -30.01
C THR A 108 18.67 -20.94 -30.12
N SER A 109 18.21 -21.70 -29.12
CA SER A 109 18.13 -23.17 -29.20
C SER A 109 16.83 -23.75 -28.62
N SER A 110 15.74 -23.72 -29.41
CA SER A 110 14.67 -24.74 -29.45
C SER A 110 13.51 -24.26 -30.33
N SER A 111 13.62 -24.48 -31.64
CA SER A 111 12.46 -24.41 -32.54
C SER A 111 11.62 -25.67 -32.41
N ASP A 112 10.40 -25.56 -31.87
CA ASP A 112 9.21 -26.30 -32.34
C ASP A 112 7.96 -25.93 -31.51
N TRP A 113 7.02 -25.21 -32.12
CA TRP A 113 5.66 -25.03 -31.60
C TRP A 113 4.66 -25.05 -32.77
N PRO A 114 3.64 -25.94 -32.75
CA PRO A 114 2.80 -26.18 -33.93
C PRO A 114 1.76 -25.08 -34.14
N THR A 115 1.68 -24.57 -35.37
CA THR A 115 0.71 -23.56 -35.78
C THR A 115 -0.73 -24.08 -35.83
N LEU A 116 -1.64 -23.42 -35.12
CA LEU A 116 -3.09 -23.67 -35.19
C LEU A 116 -3.68 -23.19 -36.53
N GLY A 117 -4.05 -24.14 -37.39
CA GLY A 117 -4.61 -23.89 -38.71
C GLY A 117 -6.00 -24.51 -38.93
N GLN A 118 -6.96 -23.64 -39.25
CA GLN A 118 -8.19 -23.88 -40.03
C GLN A 118 -9.43 -24.59 -39.39
N LYS A 119 -10.55 -23.88 -39.56
CA LYS A 119 -11.94 -24.38 -39.48
C LYS A 119 -12.23 -25.50 -40.48
N ARG A 120 -13.03 -26.49 -40.06
CA ARG A 120 -14.14 -27.20 -40.76
C ARG A 120 -14.50 -28.46 -39.95
N GLN A 121 -15.67 -29.10 -40.02
CA GLN A 121 -17.03 -28.69 -40.40
C GLN A 121 -17.99 -29.74 -39.76
N ARG A 122 -19.25 -29.37 -39.51
CA ARG A 122 -20.29 -30.28 -39.00
C ARG A 122 -20.73 -31.24 -40.10
N ASP A 123 -20.92 -32.52 -39.77
CA ASP A 123 -21.84 -33.37 -40.53
C ASP A 123 -22.59 -34.40 -39.65
N SER A 124 -23.70 -34.94 -40.16
CA SER A 124 -24.78 -35.53 -39.34
C SER A 124 -25.39 -36.78 -39.98
N SER A 125 -25.49 -37.91 -39.27
CA SER A 125 -26.40 -39.01 -39.66
C SER A 125 -26.63 -40.11 -38.60
N ALA A 126 -27.91 -40.40 -38.38
CA ALA A 126 -28.53 -41.66 -37.91
C ALA A 126 -28.47 -42.07 -36.40
N ASP A 127 -29.60 -42.64 -35.95
CA ASP A 127 -30.08 -42.81 -34.57
C ASP A 127 -31.04 -44.05 -34.51
N PRO A 128 -31.49 -44.55 -33.34
CA PRO A 128 -30.75 -45.06 -32.18
C PRO A 128 -30.84 -46.62 -32.11
N PRO A 129 -31.81 -47.36 -31.50
CA PRO A 129 -32.70 -47.18 -30.33
C PRO A 129 -32.49 -48.20 -29.16
N GLY A 130 -32.72 -47.79 -27.90
CA GLY A 130 -32.82 -48.68 -26.72
C GLY A 130 -33.43 -47.95 -25.51
N LYS A 131 -34.46 -48.51 -24.86
CA LYS A 131 -35.37 -47.76 -23.94
C LYS A 131 -35.16 -48.04 -22.44
N ALA A 132 -35.77 -47.16 -21.63
CA ALA A 132 -36.18 -47.30 -20.22
C ALA A 132 -35.09 -47.05 -19.15
N ASN A 133 -35.40 -46.45 -17.98
CA ASN A 133 -36.60 -45.72 -17.53
C ASN A 133 -36.22 -44.74 -16.40
N ILE A 134 -36.99 -43.65 -16.24
CA ILE A 134 -36.93 -42.76 -15.07
C ILE A 134 -37.96 -43.20 -14.02
N PRO A 135 -37.64 -43.17 -12.73
CA PRO A 135 -38.62 -42.96 -11.67
C PRO A 135 -38.45 -41.58 -11.01
N VAL A 136 -39.55 -40.82 -10.89
CA VAL A 136 -39.61 -39.55 -10.15
C VAL A 136 -40.32 -39.76 -8.81
N ALA A 137 -39.88 -38.98 -7.81
CA ALA A 137 -40.51 -38.70 -6.52
C ALA A 137 -40.60 -39.82 -5.46
N SER A 138 -40.06 -39.51 -4.27
CA SER A 138 -40.93 -39.24 -3.11
C SER A 138 -40.16 -38.55 -1.97
N ARG A 139 -40.91 -37.82 -1.13
CA ARG A 139 -40.38 -37.13 0.06
C ARG A 139 -39.93 -38.14 1.12
N GLY A 140 -38.74 -37.95 1.67
CA GLY A 140 -38.31 -38.65 2.89
C GLY A 140 -37.30 -37.81 3.67
N LYS A 141 -37.73 -37.21 4.80
CA LYS A 141 -36.79 -36.59 5.74
C LYS A 141 -35.94 -37.71 6.36
N LYS A 142 -34.64 -37.73 6.08
CA LYS A 142 -33.64 -38.39 6.93
C LYS A 142 -32.61 -37.35 7.32
N ALA A 143 -32.40 -37.18 8.63
CA ALA A 143 -31.36 -36.31 9.14
C ALA A 143 -30.00 -36.90 8.74
N MET A 144 -29.17 -36.12 8.06
CA MET A 144 -27.74 -36.43 8.00
C MET A 144 -27.12 -35.96 9.31
N THR A 145 -26.91 -36.91 10.23
CA THR A 145 -25.94 -36.75 11.30
C THR A 145 -24.55 -36.64 10.67
N SER A 146 -24.15 -35.42 10.34
CA SER A 146 -22.75 -35.10 10.11
C SER A 146 -22.04 -35.27 11.45
N VAL A 147 -21.30 -36.37 11.58
CA VAL A 147 -20.27 -36.45 12.61
C VAL A 147 -19.32 -35.28 12.35
N PRO A 148 -19.13 -34.35 13.28
CA PRO A 148 -18.14 -33.31 13.09
C PRO A 148 -16.78 -34.00 12.98
N ILE A 149 -16.08 -33.77 11.88
CA ILE A 149 -14.64 -33.99 11.85
C ILE A 149 -14.10 -32.96 12.84
N ILE A 150 -13.71 -33.44 14.01
CA ILE A 150 -12.92 -32.66 14.96
C ILE A 150 -11.64 -32.34 14.17
N ALA A 151 -11.47 -31.08 13.79
CA ALA A 151 -10.16 -30.63 13.35
C ALA A 151 -9.24 -30.80 14.56
N ASP A 152 -8.13 -31.49 14.37
CA ASP A 152 -7.13 -31.69 15.42
C ASP A 152 -6.80 -30.32 16.01
N ALA A 153 -6.90 -30.21 17.34
CA ALA A 153 -6.62 -28.96 18.02
C ALA A 153 -5.15 -28.60 17.74
N GLU A 154 -4.90 -27.46 17.08
CA GLU A 154 -3.53 -26.97 16.93
C GLU A 154 -2.96 -26.73 18.35
N PRO A 155 -1.87 -27.42 18.74
CA PRO A 155 -1.33 -27.31 20.08
C PRO A 155 -0.46 -26.07 20.22
N ASP A 156 -0.59 -25.44 21.39
CA ASP A 156 0.30 -24.43 21.98
C ASP A 156 0.49 -23.10 21.21
N ASP A 157 1.06 -22.13 21.93
CA ASP A 157 1.17 -20.71 21.52
C ASP A 157 2.30 -20.49 20.50
N LEU A 158 2.15 -21.10 19.33
CA LEU A 158 3.18 -21.11 18.27
C LEU A 158 3.19 -19.80 17.46
N TRP A 159 4.39 -19.26 17.27
CA TRP A 159 4.70 -18.23 16.28
C TRP A 159 4.90 -18.88 14.91
N TYR A 160 4.32 -18.29 13.86
CA TYR A 160 4.35 -18.87 12.51
C TYR A 160 5.19 -18.04 11.52
N ILE A 161 6.02 -18.74 10.75
CA ILE A 161 6.96 -18.20 9.76
C ILE A 161 6.63 -18.79 8.39
N TRP A 162 6.73 -17.96 7.35
CA TRP A 162 6.56 -18.32 5.95
C TRP A 162 7.95 -18.50 5.33
N LEU A 163 8.25 -19.69 4.81
CA LEU A 163 9.53 -19.99 4.14
C LEU A 163 9.26 -20.42 2.69
N SER A 164 10.02 -19.90 1.73
CA SER A 164 9.83 -20.17 0.30
C SER A 164 11.14 -20.20 -0.49
N SER A 165 11.03 -20.53 -1.78
CA SER A 165 12.14 -20.78 -2.73
C SER A 165 12.76 -22.18 -2.66
N PHE A 166 12.01 -23.19 -2.18
CA PHE A 166 12.47 -24.58 -2.15
C PHE A 166 12.15 -25.35 -3.45
N PRO A 167 13.03 -26.25 -3.93
CA PRO A 167 12.73 -27.18 -5.02
C PRO A 167 11.56 -28.14 -4.68
N PRO A 168 10.88 -28.72 -5.68
CA PRO A 168 9.75 -29.65 -5.45
C PRO A 168 10.13 -30.99 -4.79
N THR A 169 11.42 -31.23 -4.56
CA THR A 169 11.97 -32.43 -3.90
C THR A 169 12.09 -32.30 -2.38
N VAL A 170 11.88 -31.11 -1.81
CA VAL A 170 12.05 -30.84 -0.38
C VAL A 170 10.81 -31.26 0.41
N THR A 171 11.01 -32.02 1.49
CA THR A 171 9.95 -32.55 2.36
C THR A 171 9.70 -31.65 3.58
N GLU A 172 8.62 -31.93 4.32
CA GLU A 172 8.34 -31.24 5.60
C GLU A 172 9.40 -31.57 6.67
N ASP A 173 9.98 -32.78 6.64
CA ASP A 173 11.03 -33.23 7.56
C ASP A 173 12.37 -32.51 7.32
N ASP A 174 12.74 -32.29 6.03
CA ASP A 174 13.94 -31.53 5.66
C ASP A 174 13.89 -30.09 6.20
N ILE A 175 12.73 -29.46 6.08
CA ILE A 175 12.47 -28.11 6.60
C ILE A 175 12.48 -28.09 8.13
N CYS A 176 11.91 -29.11 8.79
CA CYS A 176 11.92 -29.23 10.24
C CYS A 176 13.36 -29.28 10.78
N THR A 177 14.21 -30.10 10.15
CA THR A 177 15.64 -30.20 10.47
C THR A 177 16.35 -28.87 10.26
N MET A 178 16.18 -28.25 9.08
CA MET A 178 16.79 -26.95 8.76
C MET A 178 16.39 -25.86 9.77
N VAL A 179 15.13 -25.78 10.17
CA VAL A 179 14.64 -24.78 11.13
C VAL A 179 15.23 -25.00 12.53
N LYS A 180 15.31 -26.26 12.99
CA LYS A 180 15.94 -26.60 14.27
C LYS A 180 17.42 -26.21 14.30
N GLU A 181 18.16 -26.46 13.22
CA GLU A 181 19.57 -26.08 13.09
C GLU A 181 19.76 -24.55 12.98
N CYS A 182 18.95 -23.86 12.16
CA CYS A 182 19.08 -22.41 11.92
C CYS A 182 18.70 -21.56 13.14
N LEU A 183 17.68 -21.95 13.89
CA LEU A 183 17.19 -21.19 15.05
C LEU A 183 17.73 -21.74 16.39
N SER A 184 18.54 -22.80 16.37
CA SER A 184 19.04 -23.50 17.56
C SER A 184 17.91 -23.89 18.53
N VAL A 185 16.85 -24.49 17.99
CA VAL A 185 15.65 -24.88 18.77
C VAL A 185 15.96 -26.08 19.65
N ASP A 186 15.59 -26.00 20.94
CA ASP A 186 15.79 -27.09 21.90
C ASP A 186 15.05 -28.38 21.47
N GLU A 187 15.58 -29.56 21.84
CA GLU A 187 15.00 -30.84 21.39
C GLU A 187 13.57 -31.07 21.88
N ASP A 188 13.23 -30.52 23.05
CA ASP A 188 11.91 -30.59 23.69
C ASP A 188 10.87 -29.62 23.07
N ASP A 189 11.30 -28.64 22.27
CA ASP A 189 10.41 -27.60 21.74
C ASP A 189 9.64 -28.05 20.47
N PRO A 190 8.34 -27.74 20.37
CA PRO A 190 7.51 -28.12 19.23
C PRO A 190 7.83 -27.29 17.99
N VAL A 191 8.15 -27.97 16.89
CA VAL A 191 8.28 -27.39 15.54
C VAL A 191 7.23 -28.03 14.62
N VAL A 192 6.35 -27.21 14.03
CA VAL A 192 5.23 -27.67 13.19
C VAL A 192 5.42 -27.18 11.76
N VAL A 193 5.82 -28.07 10.85
CA VAL A 193 5.98 -27.74 9.42
C VAL A 193 4.75 -28.17 8.63
N LYS A 194 4.35 -27.34 7.64
CA LYS A 194 3.22 -27.62 6.76
C LYS A 194 3.45 -27.06 5.35
N MET A 195 3.43 -27.93 4.36
CA MET A 195 3.62 -27.60 2.95
C MET A 195 2.37 -26.89 2.38
N LEU A 196 2.58 -25.75 1.72
CA LEU A 196 1.50 -24.89 1.22
C LEU A 196 1.18 -25.18 -0.25
N VAL A 197 0.66 -26.39 -0.53
CA VAL A 197 0.23 -26.82 -1.87
C VAL A 197 -1.30 -26.88 -1.97
N LYS A 198 -1.83 -26.47 -3.13
CA LYS A 198 -3.28 -26.54 -3.43
C LYS A 198 -3.70 -28.00 -3.60
N LYS A 199 -4.74 -28.43 -2.87
CA LYS A 199 -5.30 -29.79 -2.97
C LYS A 199 -5.61 -30.16 -4.43
N GLY A 200 -5.03 -31.27 -4.90
CA GLY A 200 -5.23 -31.80 -6.26
C GLY A 200 -4.26 -31.28 -7.32
N VAL A 201 -3.18 -30.57 -6.94
CA VAL A 201 -2.04 -30.26 -7.81
C VAL A 201 -0.93 -31.25 -7.53
N ASP A 202 -0.23 -31.75 -8.56
CA ASP A 202 0.97 -32.56 -8.38
C ASP A 202 2.14 -31.68 -7.94
N VAL A 203 2.80 -32.08 -6.86
CA VAL A 203 3.93 -31.36 -6.27
C VAL A 203 5.12 -31.32 -7.24
N ALA A 204 5.28 -32.34 -8.08
CA ALA A 204 6.36 -32.43 -9.06
C ALA A 204 6.25 -31.42 -10.23
N GLU A 205 5.07 -30.82 -10.46
CA GLU A 205 4.84 -29.83 -11.51
C GLU A 205 5.19 -28.39 -11.07
N LEU A 206 5.52 -28.18 -9.79
CA LEU A 206 5.76 -26.85 -9.21
C LEU A 206 7.23 -26.42 -9.34
N SER A 207 7.46 -25.19 -9.80
CA SER A 207 8.80 -24.59 -9.87
C SER A 207 9.42 -24.27 -8.51
N SER A 208 8.59 -24.14 -7.46
CA SER A 208 9.00 -23.82 -6.10
C SER A 208 7.91 -24.17 -5.09
N ILE A 209 8.30 -24.77 -3.96
CA ILE A 209 7.44 -25.04 -2.80
C ILE A 209 7.61 -23.93 -1.75
N THR A 210 6.57 -23.77 -0.93
CA THR A 210 6.51 -22.85 0.21
C THR A 210 5.95 -23.60 1.42
N PHE A 211 6.43 -23.28 2.62
CA PHE A 211 6.04 -23.90 3.89
C PHE A 211 5.53 -22.85 4.89
N LYS A 212 4.55 -23.23 5.70
CA LYS A 212 4.20 -22.61 6.99
C LYS A 212 4.97 -23.39 8.06
N VAL A 213 5.73 -22.70 8.90
CA VAL A 213 6.52 -23.30 9.99
C VAL A 213 6.09 -22.65 11.30
N GLY A 214 5.68 -23.44 12.29
CA GLY A 214 5.40 -23.01 13.66
C GLY A 214 6.55 -23.36 14.59
N VAL A 215 6.91 -22.43 15.48
CA VAL A 215 7.93 -22.55 16.54
C VAL A 215 7.44 -21.84 17.81
N SER A 216 8.07 -22.03 18.97
CA SER A 216 7.75 -21.21 20.15
C SER A 216 7.95 -19.71 19.85
N ARG A 217 7.16 -18.84 20.50
CA ARG A 217 7.31 -17.38 20.41
C ARG A 217 8.70 -16.88 20.79
N ASP A 218 9.43 -17.61 21.64
CA ASP A 218 10.78 -17.24 22.08
C ASP A 218 11.77 -17.13 20.90
N TYR A 219 11.51 -17.85 19.80
CA TYR A 219 12.33 -17.80 18.58
C TYR A 219 11.87 -16.73 17.57
N ARG A 220 10.89 -15.88 17.92
CA ARG A 220 10.31 -14.89 17.01
C ARG A 220 11.36 -13.99 16.38
N ASP A 221 12.17 -13.32 17.20
CA ASP A 221 13.11 -12.32 16.71
C ASP A 221 14.25 -13.00 15.94
N SER A 222 14.76 -14.13 16.43
CA SER A 222 15.72 -15.00 15.72
C SER A 222 15.19 -15.46 14.35
N SER A 223 13.89 -15.71 14.21
CA SER A 223 13.28 -16.15 12.96
C SER A 223 13.11 -15.05 11.91
N LEU A 224 13.14 -13.79 12.33
CA LEU A 224 13.06 -12.61 11.47
C LEU A 224 14.44 -12.01 11.14
N ASP A 225 15.52 -12.54 11.73
CA ASP A 225 16.89 -12.21 11.37
C ASP A 225 17.31 -12.92 10.07
N ALA A 226 17.92 -12.17 9.15
CA ALA A 226 18.42 -12.70 7.88
C ALA A 226 19.70 -13.52 8.04
N ASP A 227 20.51 -13.24 9.07
CA ASP A 227 21.81 -13.90 9.28
C ASP A 227 21.66 -15.36 9.75
N ASN A 228 20.49 -15.74 10.27
CA ASN A 228 20.16 -17.10 10.69
C ASN A 228 19.72 -18.02 9.54
N TRP A 229 19.49 -17.49 8.32
CA TRP A 229 18.93 -18.26 7.20
C TRP A 229 19.93 -18.48 6.05
N PRO A 230 19.85 -19.62 5.33
CA PRO A 230 20.67 -19.86 4.14
C PRO A 230 20.48 -18.80 3.05
N ALA A 231 21.59 -18.40 2.42
CA ALA A 231 21.60 -17.36 1.39
C ALA A 231 20.67 -17.72 0.21
N GLY A 232 19.73 -16.82 -0.10
CA GLY A 232 18.74 -16.98 -1.16
C GLY A 232 17.39 -17.54 -0.70
N LEU A 233 17.22 -17.86 0.59
CA LEU A 233 15.92 -18.19 1.18
C LEU A 233 15.03 -16.94 1.25
N ALA A 234 13.75 -17.10 0.93
CA ALA A 234 12.74 -16.06 1.15
C ALA A 234 11.93 -16.39 2.41
N PHE A 235 12.01 -15.53 3.43
CA PHE A 235 11.32 -15.69 4.71
C PHE A 235 10.55 -14.43 5.12
N ARG A 236 9.54 -14.58 5.98
CA ARG A 236 8.77 -13.51 6.66
C ARG A 236 7.83 -14.10 7.72
N GLU A 237 7.20 -13.28 8.53
CA GLU A 237 6.05 -13.67 9.36
C GLU A 237 4.93 -14.33 8.52
N PHE A 238 4.40 -15.46 9.00
CA PHE A 238 3.20 -16.08 8.44
C PHE A 238 1.97 -15.53 9.13
N ILE A 239 1.39 -14.50 8.52
CA ILE A 239 0.07 -13.99 8.90
C ILE A 239 -0.97 -15.04 8.47
N ASP A 240 -1.38 -15.90 9.40
CA ASP A 240 -2.55 -16.74 9.18
C ASP A 240 -3.77 -15.83 9.16
N PHE A 241 -4.46 -15.73 8.03
CA PHE A 241 -5.80 -15.15 7.99
C PHE A 241 -6.73 -16.22 8.54
N PRO A 242 -7.14 -16.17 9.83
CA PRO A 242 -7.91 -17.25 10.41
C PRO A 242 -9.14 -17.46 9.54
N ARG A 243 -9.32 -18.71 9.09
CA ARG A 243 -10.57 -19.11 8.45
C ARG A 243 -11.67 -18.89 9.48
N ARG A 244 -12.34 -17.73 9.39
CA ARG A 244 -13.43 -17.33 10.28
C ARG A 244 -14.35 -18.56 10.46
N PRO A 245 -14.68 -18.93 11.72
CA PRO A 245 -15.47 -20.13 12.00
C PRO A 245 -16.69 -20.11 11.10
N SER A 246 -16.90 -21.21 10.37
CA SER A 246 -17.58 -21.20 9.07
C SER A 246 -18.94 -20.51 9.10
N VAL A 247 -18.95 -19.21 8.80
CA VAL A 247 -20.16 -18.47 8.49
C VAL A 247 -20.63 -19.03 7.16
N THR A 248 -21.69 -19.85 7.25
CA THR A 248 -22.31 -20.57 6.14
C THR A 248 -22.34 -19.74 4.87
N THR A 249 -21.73 -20.27 3.81
CA THR A 249 -21.43 -19.60 2.54
C THR A 249 -22.56 -18.69 2.05
N SER A 250 -22.37 -17.37 2.14
CA SER A 250 -23.37 -16.37 1.75
C SER A 250 -22.80 -15.27 0.84
N GLY A 251 -22.02 -15.68 -0.17
CA GLY A 251 -21.62 -14.82 -1.29
C GLY A 251 -20.55 -13.76 -0.97
N PHE A 252 -19.77 -13.40 -1.98
CA PHE A 252 -18.74 -12.37 -1.85
C PHE A 252 -19.41 -10.99 -1.77
N ALA A 253 -19.34 -10.39 -0.59
CA ALA A 253 -19.71 -9.02 -0.30
C ALA A 253 -19.01 -8.00 -1.24
N LYS A 254 -19.44 -6.75 -1.19
CA LYS A 254 -18.64 -5.62 -1.70
C LYS A 254 -17.55 -5.33 -0.67
N LEU A 255 -16.29 -5.14 -1.11
CA LEU A 255 -15.21 -4.71 -0.23
C LEU A 255 -14.80 -3.27 -0.58
N LEU A 256 -14.78 -2.40 0.42
CA LEU A 256 -14.29 -1.03 0.33
C LEU A 256 -13.14 -0.87 1.34
N VAL A 257 -11.93 -0.61 0.85
CA VAL A 257 -10.73 -0.43 1.67
C VAL A 257 -10.31 1.04 1.58
N ILE A 258 -10.31 1.75 2.71
CA ILE A 258 -9.93 3.16 2.79
C ILE A 258 -8.51 3.27 3.32
N PHE A 259 -7.62 3.79 2.47
CA PHE A 259 -6.22 4.09 2.77
C PHE A 259 -6.05 5.57 3.09
N ASP A 260 -4.98 5.91 3.82
CA ASP A 260 -4.64 7.30 4.12
C ASP A 260 -4.29 8.04 2.81
N THR A 261 -3.31 7.51 2.07
CA THR A 261 -2.68 8.17 0.92
C THR A 261 -2.82 7.36 -0.38
N GLU A 262 -2.64 8.01 -1.53
CA GLU A 262 -2.55 7.33 -2.84
C GLU A 262 -1.27 6.49 -2.97
N GLU A 263 -0.20 6.84 -2.24
CA GLU A 263 1.07 6.11 -2.21
C GLU A 263 0.93 4.73 -1.55
N THR A 264 0.24 4.64 -0.42
CA THR A 264 -0.05 3.36 0.25
C THR A 264 -0.94 2.46 -0.60
N ILE A 265 -1.93 3.02 -1.32
CA ILE A 265 -2.72 2.29 -2.34
C ILE A 265 -1.82 1.71 -3.44
N ASN A 266 -0.88 2.50 -3.96
CA ASN A 266 0.02 2.07 -5.03
C ASN A 266 0.95 0.95 -4.58
N SER A 267 1.53 1.05 -3.38
CA SER A 267 2.36 0.00 -2.76
C SER A 267 1.56 -1.30 -2.58
N PHE A 268 0.36 -1.23 -1.98
CA PHE A 268 -0.53 -2.37 -1.83
C PHE A 268 -0.88 -3.00 -3.19
N LYS A 269 -1.21 -2.18 -4.19
CA LYS A 269 -1.55 -2.65 -5.54
C LYS A 269 -0.36 -3.31 -6.24
N GLN A 270 0.86 -2.82 -6.04
CA GLN A 270 2.07 -3.44 -6.59
C GLN A 270 2.29 -4.84 -6.02
N GLN A 271 2.07 -5.02 -4.72
CA GLN A 271 2.31 -6.28 -4.01
C GLN A 271 1.18 -7.32 -4.18
N PHE A 272 -0.08 -6.88 -4.15
CA PHE A 272 -1.25 -7.76 -4.08
C PHE A 272 -2.18 -7.66 -5.30
N GLY A 273 -2.07 -6.62 -6.13
CA GLY A 273 -3.04 -6.35 -7.20
C GLY A 273 -3.20 -7.47 -8.24
N GLY A 274 -2.15 -8.25 -8.50
CA GLY A 274 -2.21 -9.42 -9.39
C GLY A 274 -2.98 -10.62 -8.83
N GLN A 275 -3.28 -10.63 -7.53
CA GLN A 275 -4.01 -11.71 -6.84
C GLN A 275 -5.50 -11.39 -6.66
N LEU A 276 -5.90 -10.13 -6.91
CA LEU A 276 -7.24 -9.61 -6.63
C LEU A 276 -8.05 -9.45 -7.92
N ASP A 277 -9.12 -10.22 -8.04
CA ASP A 277 -10.10 -10.04 -9.13
C ASP A 277 -10.96 -8.79 -8.90
N ARG A 278 -11.31 -8.10 -9.99
CA ARG A 278 -12.20 -6.92 -10.01
C ARG A 278 -11.82 -5.83 -8.99
N LEU A 279 -10.56 -5.41 -9.06
CA LEU A 279 -9.96 -4.35 -8.27
C LEU A 279 -10.13 -2.96 -8.91
N ASN A 280 -10.90 -2.08 -8.24
CA ASN A 280 -11.06 -0.67 -8.59
C ASN A 280 -10.21 0.21 -7.65
N VAL A 281 -9.72 1.34 -8.15
CA VAL A 281 -8.98 2.34 -7.37
C VAL A 281 -9.66 3.71 -7.54
N LEU A 282 -9.95 4.40 -6.44
CA LEU A 282 -10.64 5.68 -6.43
C LEU A 282 -9.93 6.70 -5.53
N THR A 283 -9.24 7.65 -6.16
CA THR A 283 -8.44 8.67 -5.47
C THR A 283 -8.95 10.08 -5.81
N VAL A 284 -8.46 11.10 -5.10
CA VAL A 284 -8.72 12.51 -5.43
C VAL A 284 -8.33 12.84 -6.88
N ASN A 285 -7.26 12.21 -7.37
CA ASN A 285 -6.70 12.42 -8.71
C ASN A 285 -7.43 11.63 -9.82
N THR A 286 -8.44 10.82 -9.48
CA THR A 286 -9.25 10.09 -10.46
C THR A 286 -10.05 11.06 -11.34
N LYS A 287 -9.95 10.90 -12.67
CA LYS A 287 -10.59 11.79 -13.64
C LYS A 287 -12.11 11.84 -13.42
N PRO A 288 -12.77 13.02 -13.49
CA PRO A 288 -14.20 13.15 -13.19
C PRO A 288 -15.11 12.18 -13.97
N ASN A 289 -14.83 11.98 -15.26
CA ASN A 289 -15.62 11.08 -16.13
C ASN A 289 -15.48 9.60 -15.77
N GLU A 290 -14.36 9.23 -15.13
CA GLU A 290 -14.05 7.86 -14.71
C GLU A 290 -14.54 7.60 -13.27
N LYS A 291 -14.49 8.63 -12.42
CA LYS A 291 -14.93 8.63 -11.03
C LYS A 291 -16.35 8.08 -10.86
N GLU A 292 -17.34 8.62 -11.56
CA GLU A 292 -18.74 8.18 -11.45
C GLU A 292 -18.93 6.71 -11.88
N ARG A 293 -18.19 6.28 -12.91
CA ARG A 293 -18.17 4.89 -13.37
C ARG A 293 -17.61 3.95 -12.30
N LEU A 294 -16.44 4.28 -11.73
CA LEU A 294 -15.80 3.48 -10.68
C LEU A 294 -16.64 3.42 -9.40
N ILE A 295 -17.30 4.52 -9.03
CA ILE A 295 -18.28 4.56 -7.92
C ILE A 295 -19.43 3.58 -8.21
N THR A 296 -19.98 3.60 -9.42
CA THR A 296 -21.06 2.68 -9.83
C THR A 296 -20.60 1.22 -9.82
N GLU A 297 -19.44 0.92 -10.40
CA GLU A 297 -18.86 -0.44 -10.44
C GLU A 297 -18.49 -0.97 -9.05
N SER A 298 -18.11 -0.11 -8.11
CA SER A 298 -17.92 -0.47 -6.70
C SER A 298 -19.18 -1.09 -6.09
N GLY A 299 -20.37 -0.73 -6.58
CA GLY A 299 -21.67 -1.21 -6.08
C GLY A 299 -21.97 -2.68 -6.38
N VAL A 300 -21.14 -3.34 -7.19
CA VAL A 300 -21.36 -4.72 -7.66
C VAL A 300 -20.71 -5.72 -6.68
N SER A 301 -21.37 -6.85 -6.46
CA SER A 301 -20.83 -7.96 -5.64
C SER A 301 -19.49 -8.44 -6.20
N ARG A 302 -18.57 -8.83 -5.32
CA ARG A 302 -17.16 -9.17 -5.61
C ARG A 302 -16.25 -8.03 -6.08
N THR A 303 -16.71 -6.79 -6.21
CA THR A 303 -15.79 -5.67 -6.47
C THR A 303 -15.01 -5.33 -5.21
N ILE A 304 -13.69 -5.20 -5.34
CA ILE A 304 -12.82 -4.61 -4.31
C ILE A 304 -12.53 -3.18 -4.75
N THR A 305 -12.78 -2.19 -3.89
CA THR A 305 -12.49 -0.78 -4.17
C THR A 305 -11.49 -0.25 -3.16
N LEU A 306 -10.30 0.12 -3.61
CA LEU A 306 -9.32 0.85 -2.81
C LEU A 306 -9.60 2.35 -2.98
N ALA A 307 -9.71 3.09 -1.88
CA ALA A 307 -10.05 4.51 -1.91
C ALA A 307 -9.19 5.32 -0.93
N THR A 308 -8.88 6.57 -1.25
CA THR A 308 -8.18 7.46 -0.30
C THR A 308 -9.13 8.01 0.77
N ARG A 309 -8.59 8.53 1.87
CA ARG A 309 -9.31 9.15 2.99
C ARG A 309 -10.43 10.09 2.54
N GLU A 310 -10.16 10.96 1.55
CA GLU A 310 -11.15 11.91 1.02
C GLU A 310 -12.30 11.23 0.26
N MET A 311 -12.00 10.12 -0.42
CA MET A 311 -13.00 9.32 -1.12
C MET A 311 -13.79 8.42 -0.15
N GLY A 312 -13.34 8.24 1.10
CA GLY A 312 -14.14 7.65 2.19
C GLY A 312 -15.26 8.57 2.67
N ARG A 313 -14.97 9.87 2.88
CA ARG A 313 -15.94 10.85 3.41
C ARG A 313 -16.97 11.38 2.40
N GLY A 314 -16.55 11.63 1.15
CA GLY A 314 -17.35 12.39 0.18
C GLY A 314 -18.22 11.61 -0.82
N VAL A 315 -18.21 10.26 -0.80
CA VAL A 315 -18.70 9.44 -1.94
C VAL A 315 -19.92 8.58 -1.57
N ASP A 316 -20.92 8.54 -2.46
CA ASP A 316 -22.12 7.71 -2.33
C ASP A 316 -21.95 6.32 -2.99
N TYR A 317 -21.42 5.37 -2.23
CA TYR A 317 -21.14 4.01 -2.65
C TYR A 317 -22.37 3.10 -2.72
N LYS A 318 -23.36 3.43 -3.57
CA LYS A 318 -24.60 2.64 -3.75
C LYS A 318 -24.32 1.15 -3.96
N SER A 319 -25.00 0.32 -3.20
CA SER A 319 -24.94 -1.14 -3.22
C SER A 319 -26.01 -1.74 -4.14
N SER A 320 -25.67 -2.80 -4.86
CA SER A 320 -26.64 -3.60 -5.61
C SER A 320 -27.40 -4.57 -4.70
N LEU A 321 -28.62 -4.95 -5.08
CA LEU A 321 -29.44 -5.93 -4.34
C LEU A 321 -28.72 -7.26 -4.10
N THR A 322 -27.77 -7.64 -4.97
CA THR A 322 -26.92 -8.83 -4.81
C THR A 322 -25.92 -8.68 -3.66
N VAL A 323 -25.37 -7.47 -3.45
CA VAL A 323 -24.46 -7.18 -2.33
C VAL A 323 -25.21 -7.32 -1.00
N GLU A 324 -26.40 -6.72 -0.89
CA GLU A 324 -27.17 -6.75 0.36
C GLU A 324 -27.66 -8.15 0.73
N LYS A 325 -28.03 -8.97 -0.26
CA LYS A 325 -28.32 -10.40 -0.05
C LYS A 325 -27.09 -11.20 0.42
N ASN A 326 -25.88 -10.75 0.07
CA ASN A 326 -24.61 -11.39 0.42
C ASN A 326 -23.99 -10.83 1.72
N GLY A 327 -24.80 -10.30 2.64
CA GLY A 327 -24.32 -9.73 3.90
C GLY A 327 -23.92 -8.24 3.84
N GLY A 328 -24.06 -7.61 2.67
CA GLY A 328 -23.89 -6.17 2.48
C GLY A 328 -22.46 -5.75 2.14
N VAL A 329 -22.09 -4.56 2.59
CA VAL A 329 -20.77 -3.98 2.34
C VAL A 329 -19.83 -4.30 3.49
N HIS A 330 -18.61 -4.74 3.20
CA HIS A 330 -17.53 -4.75 4.17
C HIS A 330 -16.64 -3.53 3.95
N VAL A 331 -16.38 -2.76 5.01
CA VAL A 331 -15.50 -1.60 5.00
C VAL A 331 -14.28 -1.91 5.87
N ILE A 332 -13.09 -1.76 5.29
CA ILE A 332 -11.81 -1.83 6.00
C ILE A 332 -11.21 -0.42 6.00
N GLN A 333 -10.78 0.06 7.15
CA GLN A 333 -10.03 1.31 7.29
C GLN A 333 -8.58 0.99 7.69
N THR A 334 -7.59 1.47 6.94
CA THR A 334 -6.18 1.08 7.13
C THR A 334 -5.35 2.06 7.97
N PHE A 335 -6.00 3.01 8.64
CA PHE A 335 -5.37 4.08 9.41
C PHE A 335 -6.30 4.53 10.54
N PHE A 336 -5.73 5.13 11.59
CA PHE A 336 -6.54 5.66 12.69
C PHE A 336 -6.94 7.12 12.43
N SER A 337 -8.23 7.44 12.54
CA SER A 337 -8.75 8.81 12.33
C SER A 337 -8.71 9.61 13.62
N LEU A 338 -7.92 10.69 13.65
CA LEU A 338 -7.90 11.67 14.75
C LEU A 338 -9.23 12.44 14.90
N ASP A 339 -10.03 12.55 13.84
CA ASP A 339 -11.41 13.04 13.90
C ASP A 339 -12.40 11.87 13.95
N ILE A 340 -13.11 11.72 15.07
CA ILE A 340 -14.21 10.75 15.24
C ILE A 340 -15.31 10.90 14.17
N LYS A 341 -15.53 12.10 13.63
CA LYS A 341 -16.53 12.34 12.57
C LYS A 341 -16.06 11.75 11.23
N GLU A 342 -14.76 11.67 10.98
CA GLU A 342 -14.21 10.99 9.81
C GLU A 342 -14.43 9.48 9.92
N GLU A 343 -14.02 8.88 11.05
CA GLU A 343 -14.22 7.44 11.31
C GLU A 343 -15.70 7.07 11.19
N THR A 344 -16.59 7.84 11.83
CA THR A 344 -18.05 7.65 11.77
C THR A 344 -18.58 7.73 10.34
N GLN A 345 -18.05 8.64 9.51
CA GLN A 345 -18.43 8.75 8.10
C GLN A 345 -17.92 7.60 7.24
N ILE A 346 -16.75 7.05 7.53
CA ILE A 346 -16.19 5.86 6.84
C ILE A 346 -16.99 4.62 7.24
N LYS A 347 -17.23 4.42 8.54
CA LYS A 347 -18.09 3.36 9.09
C LYS A 347 -19.51 3.42 8.51
N GLY A 348 -20.07 4.62 8.32
CA GLY A 348 -21.35 4.86 7.63
C GLY A 348 -21.38 4.59 6.11
N ARG A 349 -20.28 4.10 5.51
CA ARG A 349 -20.29 3.54 4.15
C ARG A 349 -20.81 2.09 4.09
N THR A 350 -20.96 1.42 5.25
CA THR A 350 -21.65 0.13 5.36
C THR A 350 -23.07 0.25 5.96
N ALA A 351 -23.82 -0.86 5.98
CA ALA A 351 -25.06 -1.08 6.73
C ALA A 351 -26.15 0.02 6.60
N ARG A 352 -26.37 0.51 5.38
CA ARG A 352 -27.31 1.62 5.15
C ARG A 352 -28.77 1.14 5.09
N LYS A 353 -29.69 1.90 5.70
CA LYS A 353 -31.14 1.63 5.69
C LYS A 353 -31.49 0.21 6.19
N ASP A 354 -30.99 -0.15 7.36
CA ASP A 354 -31.16 -1.46 8.02
C ASP A 354 -30.61 -2.67 7.23
N ASN A 355 -29.85 -2.43 6.15
CA ASN A 355 -29.09 -3.48 5.47
C ASN A 355 -27.95 -3.99 6.36
N ARG A 356 -27.54 -5.24 6.10
CA ARG A 356 -26.39 -5.84 6.78
C ARG A 356 -25.09 -5.19 6.32
N GLY A 357 -24.04 -5.36 7.12
CA GLY A 357 -22.75 -4.77 6.85
C GLY A 357 -21.75 -5.07 7.96
N SER A 358 -20.48 -4.86 7.67
CA SER A 358 -19.40 -5.01 8.66
C SER A 358 -18.31 -3.97 8.43
N TYR A 359 -17.72 -3.52 9.53
CA TYR A 359 -16.62 -2.55 9.56
C TYR A 359 -15.48 -3.15 10.37
N GLU A 360 -14.25 -2.93 9.90
CA GLU A 360 -13.02 -3.43 10.50
C GLU A 360 -11.91 -2.40 10.30
N MET A 361 -10.99 -2.32 11.24
CA MET A 361 -9.87 -1.39 11.21
C MET A 361 -8.59 -2.21 11.33
N VAL A 362 -7.64 -1.99 10.41
CA VAL A 362 -6.37 -2.72 10.35
C VAL A 362 -5.28 -1.67 10.37
N LEU A 363 -4.51 -1.60 11.45
CA LEU A 363 -3.61 -0.49 11.72
C LEU A 363 -2.16 -0.94 11.64
N CYS A 364 -1.33 -0.14 10.98
CA CYS A 364 0.12 -0.28 11.07
C CYS A 364 0.59 0.27 12.42
N TYR A 365 1.47 -0.46 13.08
CA TYR A 365 2.03 -0.12 14.38
C TYR A 365 2.90 1.14 14.34
N ASP A 366 3.76 1.26 13.31
CA ASP A 366 4.65 2.41 13.14
C ASP A 366 3.87 3.68 12.78
N ASP A 367 2.84 3.55 11.93
CA ASP A 367 1.94 4.67 11.62
C ASP A 367 1.20 5.16 12.87
N LEU A 368 0.76 4.25 13.74
CA LEU A 368 0.13 4.59 15.03
C LEU A 368 1.08 5.34 15.96
N LYS A 369 2.33 4.89 16.09
CA LYS A 369 3.36 5.62 16.86
C LYS A 369 3.62 7.01 16.28
N GLY A 370 3.56 7.15 14.96
CA GLY A 370 3.70 8.43 14.25
C GLY A 370 2.61 9.47 14.57
N LEU A 371 1.48 9.08 15.16
CA LEU A 371 0.38 10.00 15.50
C LEU A 371 0.61 10.82 16.78
N ASN A 372 1.68 10.55 17.54
CA ASN A 372 2.01 11.25 18.79
C ASN A 372 0.83 11.27 19.80
N LEU A 373 0.12 10.14 19.90
CA LEU A 373 -0.93 9.91 20.89
C LEU A 373 -0.33 9.26 22.14
N GLU A 374 -0.82 9.61 23.33
CA GLU A 374 -0.45 8.94 24.59
C GLU A 374 -1.15 7.58 24.75
N ILE A 375 -0.97 6.72 23.75
CA ILE A 375 -1.30 5.31 23.85
C ILE A 375 -0.20 4.69 24.71
N GLY A 376 -0.59 4.04 25.82
CA GLY A 376 0.33 3.39 26.73
C GLY A 376 1.14 2.25 26.08
N ASP A 377 1.96 1.58 26.88
CA ASP A 377 2.94 0.59 26.41
C ASP A 377 2.41 -0.34 25.31
N PHE A 378 3.01 -0.20 24.12
CA PHE A 378 2.56 -0.77 22.85
C PHE A 378 2.86 -2.28 22.72
N ASP A 379 3.55 -2.88 23.70
CA ASP A 379 3.88 -4.32 23.76
C ASP A 379 2.70 -5.21 24.22
N LYS A 380 1.50 -4.63 24.36
CA LYS A 380 0.26 -5.30 24.79
C LYS A 380 -0.82 -5.15 23.73
N ASP A 381 -1.83 -6.03 23.75
CA ASP A 381 -3.03 -5.90 22.92
C ASP A 381 -3.72 -4.54 23.17
N ILE A 382 -3.56 -3.60 22.24
CA ILE A 382 -4.16 -2.27 22.31
C ILE A 382 -5.62 -2.37 21.89
N GLY A 383 -6.53 -2.17 22.85
CA GLY A 383 -7.97 -2.12 22.57
C GLY A 383 -8.37 -0.81 21.87
N TYR A 384 -9.40 -0.87 21.00
CA TYR A 384 -9.97 0.32 20.36
C TYR A 384 -10.38 1.42 21.37
N GLN A 385 -10.82 1.03 22.58
CA GLN A 385 -11.18 2.01 23.61
C GLN A 385 -9.98 2.89 23.99
N GLN A 386 -8.79 2.31 24.20
CA GLN A 386 -7.58 3.06 24.53
C GLN A 386 -7.17 4.01 23.40
N LEU A 387 -7.31 3.59 22.14
CA LEU A 387 -7.09 4.46 20.98
C LEU A 387 -8.09 5.63 20.94
N SER A 388 -9.36 5.38 21.28
CA SER A 388 -10.39 6.42 21.32
C SER A 388 -10.16 7.40 22.48
N ASP A 389 -9.80 6.90 23.66
CA ASP A 389 -9.52 7.73 24.84
C ASP A 389 -8.32 8.66 24.57
N ALA A 390 -7.21 8.11 24.06
CA ALA A 390 -6.02 8.88 23.68
C ALA A 390 -6.29 9.92 22.57
N ARG A 391 -7.20 9.62 21.63
CA ARG A 391 -7.69 10.58 20.61
C ARG A 391 -8.47 11.72 21.24
N ASP A 392 -9.35 11.41 22.18
CA ASP A 392 -10.21 12.42 22.81
C ASP A 392 -9.36 13.35 23.71
N GLU A 393 -8.37 12.82 24.42
CA GLU A 393 -7.36 13.59 25.15
C GLU A 393 -6.51 14.50 24.23
N PHE A 394 -5.96 13.95 23.14
CA PHE A 394 -5.21 14.72 22.14
C PHE A 394 -6.03 15.85 21.53
N ASN A 395 -7.32 15.62 21.26
CA ASN A 395 -8.21 16.64 20.72
C ASN A 395 -8.51 17.74 21.74
N VAL A 396 -8.68 17.41 23.04
CA VAL A 396 -8.85 18.41 24.11
C VAL A 396 -7.64 19.34 24.22
N GLU A 397 -6.41 18.80 24.20
CA GLU A 397 -5.19 19.62 24.25
C GLU A 397 -5.07 20.55 23.03
N ASN A 398 -5.36 20.02 21.83
CA ASN A 398 -5.29 20.75 20.57
C ASN A 398 -6.39 21.83 20.46
N ASP A 399 -7.59 21.57 20.99
CA ASP A 399 -8.69 22.55 21.01
C ASP A 399 -8.45 23.66 22.04
N ASN A 400 -7.93 23.35 23.25
CA ASN A 400 -7.46 24.38 24.19
C ASN A 400 -6.39 25.29 23.55
N THR A 401 -5.40 24.70 22.88
CA THR A 401 -4.33 25.42 22.17
C THR A 401 -4.87 26.28 21.01
N ARG A 402 -6.00 25.91 20.41
CA ARG A 402 -6.68 26.73 19.38
C ARG A 402 -7.44 27.88 20.02
N ASP A 403 -8.16 27.64 21.10
CA ASP A 403 -8.92 28.67 21.80
C ASP A 403 -8.01 29.77 22.36
N ASP A 404 -6.86 29.41 22.95
CA ASP A 404 -5.84 30.38 23.39
C ASP A 404 -5.36 31.28 22.23
N ARG A 405 -5.10 30.69 21.05
CA ARG A 405 -4.67 31.43 19.85
C ARG A 405 -5.77 32.27 19.23
N VAL A 406 -7.03 31.85 19.35
CA VAL A 406 -8.19 32.64 18.94
C VAL A 406 -8.37 33.82 19.88
N GLN A 407 -8.18 33.63 21.19
CA GLN A 407 -8.20 34.71 22.17
C GLN A 407 -7.09 35.73 21.91
N GLU A 408 -5.83 35.29 21.77
CA GLU A 408 -4.69 36.18 21.42
C GLU A 408 -4.97 36.98 20.14
N SER A 409 -5.52 36.33 19.11
CA SER A 409 -5.90 37.01 17.86
C SER A 409 -7.06 38.00 18.01
N ASN A 410 -7.96 37.80 18.98
CA ASN A 410 -9.05 38.73 19.28
C ASN A 410 -8.54 39.92 20.08
N GLU A 411 -7.68 39.70 21.08
CA GLU A 411 -7.02 40.76 21.86
C GLU A 411 -6.21 41.69 20.94
N MET A 412 -5.38 41.14 20.05
CA MET A 412 -4.67 41.91 19.01
C MET A 412 -5.61 42.69 18.09
N HIS A 413 -6.79 42.14 17.78
CA HIS A 413 -7.79 42.81 16.94
C HIS A 413 -8.44 44.00 17.67
N GLU A 414 -8.76 43.84 18.96
CA GLU A 414 -9.28 44.91 19.81
C GLU A 414 -8.25 46.04 19.99
N GLU A 415 -6.98 45.72 20.26
CA GLU A 415 -5.89 46.72 20.31
C GLU A 415 -5.77 47.50 18.98
N THR A 416 -5.90 46.80 17.85
CA THR A 416 -5.87 47.41 16.52
C THR A 416 -7.06 48.35 16.31
N ILE A 417 -8.27 47.96 16.73
CA ILE A 417 -9.46 48.81 16.67
C ILE A 417 -9.29 50.04 17.58
N GLU A 418 -8.79 49.88 18.80
CA GLU A 418 -8.51 50.98 19.71
C GLU A 418 -7.50 51.98 19.14
N PHE A 419 -6.46 51.50 18.45
CA PHE A 419 -5.47 52.35 17.81
C PHE A 419 -6.10 53.21 16.71
N TYR A 420 -6.89 52.61 15.82
CA TYR A 420 -7.59 53.35 14.76
C TYR A 420 -8.73 54.24 15.27
N GLY A 421 -9.37 53.90 16.38
CA GLY A 421 -10.43 54.70 17.01
C GLY A 421 -9.95 55.94 17.77
N LYS A 422 -8.63 56.12 17.93
CA LYS A 422 -8.00 57.27 18.61
C LYS A 422 -7.39 58.30 17.64
N VAL A 423 -7.61 58.12 16.32
CA VAL A 423 -7.20 59.01 15.21
C VAL A 423 -8.41 59.74 14.64
#